data_AF-A0A9E4YBZ9-F1
#
_entry.id   AF-A0A9E4YBZ9-F1
#
_cell.length_a   1.000
_cell.length_b   1.000
_cell.length_c   1.000
_cell.angle_alpha   90.00
_cell.angle_beta   90.00
_cell.angle_gamma   90.00
#
_symmetry.space_group_name_H-M   'P 1'
#
loop_
_entity.id
_entity.type
_entity.pdbx_description
1 polymer ?
#
loop_
_entity_poly.entity_id
_entity_poly.type
_entity_poly.pdbx_seq_one_letter_code
_entity_poly.pdbx_strand_id
1 'polypeptide(L)'
;MPRRKKHPAKRSKPRPAHPEALEGRAEQQLTPAEIVSRLAALYGEPEWRPHGDPMTELVLTILSQNTTDTNSGRAFMRLHKRFDSWDALAEAPVEEIEREIAVGGLAKQKAPRIKASLAAIREQRGSWDL
;
A
#
# COMPACT_ATOMS: atom_id res chain seq x y z
N MET A 1 -15.19 16.13 50.39
CA MET A 1 -15.57 15.19 49.30
C MET A 1 -16.84 15.69 48.61
N PRO A 2 -16.81 16.17 47.35
CA PRO A 2 -18.00 16.22 46.52
C PRO A 2 -17.95 15.11 45.46
N ARG A 3 -18.97 14.24 45.48
CA ARG A 3 -19.12 13.09 44.57
C ARG A 3 -19.27 13.58 43.12
N ARG A 4 -18.39 13.13 42.23
CA ARG A 4 -18.54 13.25 40.78
C ARG A 4 -19.87 12.59 40.35
N LYS A 5 -20.77 13.35 39.74
CA LYS A 5 -21.97 12.81 39.08
C LYS A 5 -21.51 12.00 37.86
N LYS A 6 -21.68 10.67 37.89
CA LYS A 6 -21.49 9.81 36.72
C LYS A 6 -22.57 10.16 35.69
N HIS A 7 -22.16 10.65 34.52
CA HIS A 7 -23.06 10.74 33.37
C HIS A 7 -23.38 9.33 32.87
N PRO A 8 -24.64 9.00 32.57
CA PRO A 8 -24.99 7.70 32.01
C PRO A 8 -24.37 7.57 30.60
N ALA A 9 -23.74 6.42 30.33
CA ALA A 9 -23.27 6.09 29.00
C ALA A 9 -24.48 6.10 28.04
N LYS A 10 -24.41 6.92 26.99
CA LYS A 10 -25.40 6.87 25.92
C LYS A 10 -25.31 5.49 25.27
N ARG A 11 -26.33 4.66 25.47
CA ARG A 11 -26.52 3.42 24.70
C ARG A 11 -26.55 3.81 23.22
N SER A 12 -25.55 3.38 22.46
CA SER A 12 -25.59 3.43 21.00
C SER A 12 -26.79 2.60 20.54
N LYS A 13 -27.65 3.20 19.71
CA LYS A 13 -28.74 2.45 19.06
C LYS A 13 -28.12 1.27 18.30
N PRO A 14 -28.75 0.08 18.31
CA PRO A 14 -28.31 -1.01 17.44
C PRO A 14 -28.30 -0.51 16.00
N ARG A 15 -27.24 -0.85 15.26
CA ARG A 15 -27.14 -0.63 13.82
C ARG A 15 -28.44 -1.17 13.20
N PRO A 16 -29.16 -0.39 12.37
CA PRO A 16 -30.39 -0.89 11.80
C PRO A 16 -30.08 -2.21 11.09
N ALA A 17 -30.84 -3.25 11.44
CA ALA A 17 -30.85 -4.46 10.65
C ALA A 17 -31.15 -4.06 9.20
N HIS A 18 -30.43 -4.65 8.25
CA HIS A 18 -30.73 -4.50 6.83
C HIS A 18 -32.23 -4.65 6.65
N PRO A 19 -32.93 -3.66 6.05
CA PRO A 19 -34.36 -3.77 5.86
C PRO A 19 -34.58 -4.96 4.94
N GLU A 20 -35.44 -5.87 5.42
CA GLU A 20 -36.27 -6.80 4.66
C GLU A 20 -35.66 -7.32 3.37
N ALA A 21 -35.19 -8.57 3.48
CA ALA A 21 -35.23 -9.60 2.46
C ALA A 21 -35.61 -9.12 1.05
N LEU A 22 -34.59 -9.02 0.18
CA LEU A 22 -34.75 -9.12 -1.26
C LEU A 22 -35.19 -10.55 -1.61
N GLU A 23 -36.41 -10.93 -1.23
CA GLU A 23 -37.06 -12.12 -1.76
C GLU A 23 -37.36 -11.85 -3.25
N GLY A 24 -36.66 -12.58 -4.14
CA GLY A 24 -37.07 -12.68 -5.54
C GLY A 24 -36.18 -12.01 -6.59
N ARG A 25 -34.91 -11.73 -6.31
CA ARG A 25 -33.91 -11.75 -7.39
C ARG A 25 -33.04 -12.96 -7.15
N ALA A 26 -33.17 -13.98 -8.00
CA ALA A 26 -32.05 -14.88 -8.19
C ALA A 26 -30.88 -13.96 -8.57
N GLU A 27 -29.96 -13.70 -7.64
CA GLU A 27 -28.69 -13.09 -7.96
C GLU A 27 -28.06 -14.08 -8.93
N GLN A 28 -28.24 -13.85 -10.24
CA GLN A 28 -27.49 -14.53 -11.26
C GLN A 28 -26.04 -14.25 -10.92
N GLN A 29 -25.37 -15.25 -10.33
CA GLN A 29 -23.95 -15.15 -10.05
C GLN A 29 -23.27 -14.97 -11.38
N LEU A 30 -22.67 -13.80 -11.58
CA LEU A 30 -21.89 -13.53 -12.77
C LEU A 30 -20.69 -14.48 -12.77
N THR A 31 -20.42 -15.07 -13.91
CA THR A 31 -19.18 -15.80 -14.14
C THR A 31 -17.99 -14.84 -14.10
N PRO A 32 -16.77 -15.33 -13.80
CA PRO A 32 -15.55 -14.50 -13.88
C PRO A 32 -15.39 -13.78 -15.22
N ALA A 33 -15.77 -14.44 -16.34
CA ALA A 33 -15.71 -13.84 -17.66
C ALA A 33 -16.68 -12.67 -17.84
N GLU A 34 -17.91 -12.79 -17.33
CA GLU A 34 -18.89 -11.70 -17.35
C GLU A 34 -18.46 -10.52 -16.47
N ILE A 35 -17.83 -10.80 -15.33
CA ILE A 35 -17.26 -9.77 -14.45
C ILE A 35 -16.16 -9.01 -15.20
N VAL A 36 -15.20 -9.71 -15.79
CA VAL A 36 -14.09 -9.10 -16.55
C VAL A 36 -14.63 -8.28 -17.72
N SER A 37 -15.56 -8.83 -18.51
CA SER A 37 -16.17 -8.13 -19.64
C SER A 37 -16.85 -6.82 -19.23
N ARG A 38 -17.59 -6.83 -18.11
CA ARG A 38 -18.24 -5.62 -17.59
C ARG A 38 -17.25 -4.59 -17.06
N LEU A 39 -16.17 -5.02 -16.40
CA LEU A 39 -15.11 -4.13 -15.94
C LEU A 39 -14.34 -3.51 -17.10
N ALA A 40 -14.00 -4.30 -18.12
CA ALA A 40 -13.32 -3.83 -19.33
C ALA A 40 -14.17 -2.81 -20.10
N ALA A 41 -15.50 -3.00 -20.16
CA ALA A 41 -16.40 -2.02 -20.76
C ALA A 41 -16.42 -0.67 -20.01
N LEU A 42 -16.18 -0.66 -18.69
CA LEU A 42 -16.21 0.54 -17.86
C LEU A 42 -14.85 1.24 -17.76
N TYR A 43 -13.78 0.47 -17.62
CA TYR A 43 -12.43 0.96 -17.32
C TYR A 43 -11.45 0.82 -18.49
N GLY A 44 -11.84 0.14 -19.57
CA GLY A 44 -10.96 -0.29 -20.65
C GLY A 44 -10.28 -1.63 -20.36
N GLU A 45 -9.71 -2.24 -21.41
CA GLU A 45 -8.85 -3.41 -21.26
C GLU A 45 -7.51 -3.00 -20.64
N PRO A 46 -7.03 -3.67 -19.58
CA PRO A 46 -5.73 -3.38 -18.99
C PRO A 46 -4.60 -3.66 -19.99
N GLU A 47 -3.79 -2.64 -20.29
CA GLU A 47 -2.55 -2.84 -21.04
C GLU A 47 -1.40 -3.15 -20.09
N TRP A 48 -0.82 -4.35 -20.21
CA TRP A 48 0.41 -4.71 -19.50
C TRP A 48 1.59 -3.96 -20.09
N ARG A 49 1.98 -2.88 -19.43
CA ARG A 49 3.20 -2.14 -19.75
C ARG A 49 4.22 -2.39 -18.64
N PRO A 50 5.47 -2.77 -18.96
CA PRO A 50 6.54 -2.73 -17.98
C PRO A 50 6.65 -1.30 -17.46
N HIS A 51 6.45 -1.12 -16.16
CA HIS A 51 6.72 0.15 -15.49
C HIS A 51 8.13 0.03 -14.89
N GLY A 52 9.00 1.01 -15.18
CA GLY A 52 10.34 1.09 -14.58
C GLY A 52 11.26 -0.11 -14.78
N ASP A 53 12.42 -0.06 -14.11
CA ASP A 53 13.22 -1.26 -13.85
C ASP A 53 12.63 -2.02 -12.64
N PRO A 54 12.81 -3.35 -12.56
CA PRO A 54 12.23 -4.17 -11.50
C PRO A 54 12.56 -3.74 -10.06
N MET A 55 13.74 -3.14 -9.82
CA MET A 55 14.12 -2.68 -8.49
C MET A 55 13.34 -1.41 -8.10
N THR A 56 13.16 -0.50 -9.06
CA THR A 56 12.29 0.67 -8.90
C THR A 56 10.87 0.25 -8.53
N GLU A 57 10.29 -0.71 -9.24
CA GLU A 57 8.94 -1.21 -8.97
C GLU A 57 8.81 -1.87 -7.59
N LEU A 58 9.81 -2.65 -7.17
CA LEU A 58 9.84 -3.25 -5.84
C LEU A 58 9.78 -2.17 -4.74
N VAL A 59 10.63 -1.15 -4.85
CA VAL A 59 10.69 -0.08 -3.85
C VAL A 59 9.41 0.75 -3.88
N LEU A 60 8.89 1.12 -5.06
CA LEU A 60 7.60 1.81 -5.20
C LEU A 60 6.45 1.01 -4.60
N THR A 61 6.43 -0.31 -4.79
CA THR A 61 5.41 -1.21 -4.21
C THR A 61 5.47 -1.24 -2.69
N ILE A 62 6.66 -1.22 -2.09
CA ILE A 62 6.78 -1.10 -0.62
C ILE A 62 6.27 0.26 -0.14
N LEU A 63 6.58 1.32 -0.90
CA LEU A 63 6.19 2.69 -0.56
C LEU A 63 4.68 2.95 -0.74
N SER A 64 3.98 2.25 -1.63
CA SER A 64 2.53 2.41 -1.91
C SER A 64 1.61 1.92 -0.79
N GLN A 65 2.12 1.10 0.13
CA GLN A 65 1.32 0.56 1.21
C GLN A 65 0.76 1.68 2.11
N ASN A 66 -0.57 1.73 2.28
CA ASN A 66 -1.28 2.67 3.15
C ASN A 66 -0.95 4.16 2.88
N THR A 67 -0.79 4.55 1.62
CA THR A 67 -0.59 5.95 1.24
C THR A 67 -1.15 6.22 -0.17
N THR A 68 -1.04 7.45 -0.64
CA THR A 68 -1.46 7.85 -1.99
C THR A 68 -0.31 7.76 -2.98
N ASP A 69 -0.60 7.55 -4.26
CA ASP A 69 0.41 7.49 -5.33
C ASP A 69 1.30 8.74 -5.36
N THR A 70 0.70 9.91 -5.11
CA THR A 70 1.44 11.17 -5.00
C THR A 70 2.49 11.14 -3.88
N ASN A 71 2.14 10.57 -2.72
CA ASN A 71 3.05 10.48 -1.58
C ASN A 71 4.11 9.38 -1.80
N SER A 72 3.75 8.25 -2.41
CA SER A 72 4.69 7.20 -2.78
C SER A 72 5.72 7.70 -3.78
N GLY A 73 5.27 8.35 -4.86
CA GLY A 73 6.17 8.95 -5.85
C GLY A 73 7.07 10.00 -5.22
N ARG A 74 6.54 10.87 -4.34
CA ARG A 74 7.36 11.85 -3.62
C ARG A 74 8.40 11.20 -2.70
N ALA A 75 8.04 10.14 -1.99
CA ALA A 75 8.97 9.39 -1.13
C ALA A 75 10.08 8.72 -1.97
N PHE A 76 9.72 8.12 -3.10
CA PHE A 76 10.67 7.51 -4.03
C PHE A 76 11.65 8.53 -4.60
N MET A 77 11.16 9.67 -5.08
CA MET A 77 12.03 10.73 -5.62
C MET A 77 13.00 11.28 -4.57
N ARG A 78 12.60 11.30 -3.29
CA ARG A 78 13.50 11.68 -2.19
C ARG A 78 14.60 10.64 -1.94
N LEU A 79 14.23 9.35 -1.91
CA LEU A 79 15.21 8.27 -1.82
C LEU A 79 16.20 8.31 -2.98
N HIS A 80 15.71 8.35 -4.23
CA HIS A 80 16.55 8.36 -5.41
C HIS A 80 17.47 9.60 -5.46
N LYS A 81 17.00 10.75 -4.97
CA LYS A 81 17.82 11.96 -4.89
C LYS A 81 18.89 11.90 -3.78
N ARG A 82 18.61 11.16 -2.70
CA ARG A 82 19.52 11.04 -1.55
C ARG A 82 20.55 9.93 -1.76
N PHE A 83 20.14 8.84 -2.39
CA PHE A 83 20.91 7.64 -2.62
C PHE A 83 20.94 7.36 -4.13
N ASP A 84 22.02 7.81 -4.78
CA ASP A 84 22.16 7.77 -6.25
C ASP A 84 22.42 6.36 -6.81
N SER A 85 22.34 5.31 -5.99
CA SER A 85 22.43 3.90 -6.41
C SER A 85 21.75 2.96 -5.42
N TRP A 86 21.41 1.75 -5.89
CA TRP A 86 20.88 0.68 -5.02
C TRP A 86 21.87 0.24 -3.96
N ASP A 87 23.17 0.23 -4.26
CA ASP A 87 24.23 -0.02 -3.28
C ASP A 87 24.24 1.05 -2.18
N ALA A 88 24.13 2.34 -2.55
CA ALA A 88 24.08 3.42 -1.59
C ALA A 88 22.84 3.30 -0.68
N LEU A 89 21.69 2.92 -1.25
CA LEU A 89 20.47 2.70 -0.47
C LEU A 89 20.58 1.46 0.44
N ALA A 90 21.21 0.38 -0.02
CA ALA A 90 21.40 -0.84 0.76
C ALA A 90 22.33 -0.62 1.97
N GLU A 91 23.39 0.18 1.78
CA GLU A 91 24.34 0.50 2.84
C GLU A 91 23.87 1.64 3.77
N ALA A 92 22.90 2.44 3.34
CA ALA A 92 22.37 3.56 4.13
C ALA A 92 21.85 3.14 5.51
N PRO A 93 22.05 3.94 6.57
CA PRO A 93 21.40 3.72 7.86
C PRO A 93 19.87 3.75 7.71
N VAL A 94 19.17 2.88 8.44
CA VAL A 94 17.70 2.78 8.38
C VAL A 94 17.05 4.13 8.69
N GLU A 95 17.60 4.86 9.65
CA GLU A 95 17.11 6.15 10.10
C GLU A 95 17.21 7.22 9.01
N GLU A 96 18.15 7.10 8.05
CA GLU A 96 18.20 8.02 6.90
C GLU A 96 17.07 7.70 5.92
N ILE A 97 16.86 6.42 5.63
CA ILE A 97 15.77 5.95 4.76
C ILE A 97 14.42 6.39 5.36
N GLU A 98 14.22 6.23 6.67
CA GLU A 98 13.02 6.67 7.37
C GLU A 98 12.72 8.16 7.18
N ARG A 99 13.75 9.02 7.27
CA ARG A 99 13.61 10.47 7.08
C ARG A 99 13.14 10.80 5.66
N GLU A 100 13.73 10.17 4.65
CA GLU A 100 13.38 10.44 3.26
C GLU A 100 11.95 10.00 2.92
N ILE A 101 11.52 8.85 3.43
CA ILE A 101 10.20 8.26 3.11
C ILE A 101 9.09 8.69 4.07
N ALA A 102 9.37 9.56 5.05
CA ALA A 102 8.41 9.98 6.08
C ALA A 102 7.07 10.46 5.50
N VAL A 103 7.09 11.13 4.34
CA VAL A 103 5.90 11.61 3.63
C VAL A 103 4.97 10.49 3.14
N GLY A 104 5.51 9.29 2.93
CA GLY A 104 4.78 8.09 2.51
C GLY A 104 4.07 7.36 3.64
N GLY A 105 4.22 7.80 4.91
CA GLY A 105 3.63 7.13 6.08
C GLY A 105 4.27 5.75 6.38
N LEU A 106 4.13 5.28 7.61
CA LEU A 106 4.68 4.00 8.09
C LEU A 106 6.21 3.85 7.83
N ALA A 107 6.96 4.95 7.87
CA ALA A 107 8.38 4.97 7.55
C ALA A 107 9.19 3.98 8.39
N LYS A 108 8.92 3.92 9.70
CA LYS A 108 9.55 2.98 10.65
C LYS A 108 9.32 1.51 10.31
N GLN A 109 8.24 1.19 9.61
CA GLN A 109 7.97 -0.18 9.13
C GLN A 109 8.54 -0.40 7.72
N LYS A 110 8.46 0.60 6.85
CA LYS A 110 8.85 0.49 5.43
C LYS A 110 10.38 0.53 5.25
N ALA A 111 11.10 1.39 5.95
CA ALA A 111 12.54 1.52 5.84
C ALA A 111 13.32 0.21 6.13
N PRO A 112 13.08 -0.49 7.26
CA PRO A 112 13.75 -1.77 7.49
C PRO A 112 13.33 -2.85 6.50
N ARG A 113 12.10 -2.81 5.98
CA ARG A 113 11.64 -3.73 4.92
C ARG A 113 12.37 -3.49 3.59
N ILE A 114 12.54 -2.23 3.18
CA ILE A 114 13.33 -1.88 1.99
C ILE A 114 14.74 -2.45 2.13
N LYS A 115 15.43 -2.22 3.26
CA LYS A 115 16.77 -2.79 3.50
C LYS A 115 16.78 -4.32 3.45
N ALA A 116 15.82 -4.97 4.10
CA ALA A 116 15.74 -6.43 4.12
C ALA A 116 15.53 -7.00 2.71
N SER A 117 14.68 -6.38 1.90
CA SER A 117 14.47 -6.76 0.50
C SER A 117 15.75 -6.61 -0.33
N LEU A 118 16.45 -5.47 -0.21
CA LEU A 118 17.73 -5.26 -0.91
C LEU A 118 18.79 -6.28 -0.48
N ALA A 119 18.90 -6.55 0.83
CA ALA A 119 19.84 -7.54 1.34
C ALA A 119 19.56 -8.95 0.79
N ALA A 120 18.29 -9.37 0.79
CA ALA A 120 17.88 -10.67 0.25
C ALA A 120 18.16 -10.79 -1.27
N ILE A 121 17.95 -9.72 -2.03
CA ILE A 121 18.24 -9.71 -3.47
C ILE A 121 19.74 -9.81 -3.71
N ARG A 122 20.55 -9.04 -2.99
CA ARG A 122 22.00 -9.10 -3.09
C ARG A 122 22.54 -10.48 -2.74
N GLU A 123 21.99 -11.12 -1.72
CA GLU A 123 22.35 -12.48 -1.32
C GLU A 123 22.01 -13.52 -2.39
N GLN A 124 20.84 -13.42 -3.00
CA GLN A 124 20.37 -14.42 -3.98
C GLN A 124 20.95 -14.26 -5.37
N ARG A 125 21.23 -13.01 -5.79
CA ARG A 125 21.59 -12.69 -7.18
C ARG A 125 22.96 -12.07 -7.36
N GLY A 126 23.50 -11.41 -6.34
CA GLY A 126 24.76 -10.67 -6.44
C GLY A 126 24.70 -9.41 -7.32
N SER A 127 23.53 -9.08 -7.87
CA SER A 127 23.28 -7.88 -8.69
C SER A 127 21.89 -7.30 -8.39
N TRP A 128 21.64 -6.09 -8.88
CA TRP A 128 20.35 -5.38 -8.78
C TRP A 128 19.42 -5.65 -9.97
N ASP A 129 19.53 -6.84 -10.57
CA ASP A 129 18.75 -7.25 -11.74
C ASP A 129 17.80 -8.40 -11.35
N LEU A 130 16.49 -8.18 -11.45
CA LEU A 130 15.42 -9.09 -10.98
C LEU A 130 14.71 -9.80 -12.12
#